data_AF-A0A1E4PWB5-F1
#
_entry.id   AF-A0A1E4PWB5-F1
#
_cell.length_a   1.000
_cell.length_b   1.000
_cell.length_c   1.000
_cell.angle_alpha   90.00
_cell.angle_beta   90.00
_cell.angle_gamma   90.00
#
_symmetry.space_group_name_H-M   'P 1'
#
loop_
_entity.id
_entity.type
_entity.pdbx_description
1 polymer ?
#
loop_
_entity_poly.entity_id
_entity_poly.type
_entity_poly.pdbx_seq_one_letter_code
_entity_poly.pdbx_strand_id
1 'polypeptide(L)'
;MHRTVLAGLAALLVLPAYAATPAPSAHQPLDMETIMANPDWIGHPVESPYWSVNGRSIYYHVQRDGSPVRDLYRVDPVTGKSEKLDPAAVAQADGPAVFDRRHTHAAFIRHGDVFVVDLASGRRRQVTRTPEDESSPQFSADGRALQYRQGNDWFTYDLASGVSAPAAVLKFADDPQVEKPDTLRDHQRALFSTLRQLKADKDAERAQEKRAQGRRQGRGAEGDPLRHRLGLHRGQGCAQLRRSQGSDAAVAAAAGSVHARELRARHRGAPRHQGRPAESPAQQGHCRARKGR
;
A
#
# COMPACT_ATOMS: atom_id res chain seq x y z
N MET A 1 31.40 2.51 102.26
CA MET A 1 31.24 1.78 100.99
C MET A 1 30.42 2.67 100.05
N HIS A 2 30.96 2.94 98.84
CA HIS A 2 30.37 3.60 97.64
C HIS A 2 29.68 4.98 97.84
N ARG A 3 30.25 6.16 97.54
CA ARG A 3 30.74 6.81 96.28
C ARG A 3 29.72 6.91 95.13
N THR A 4 29.61 8.15 94.60
CA THR A 4 29.04 8.67 93.32
C THR A 4 27.55 9.12 93.34
N VAL A 5 27.07 10.20 92.72
CA VAL A 5 27.54 11.34 91.86
C VAL A 5 26.38 12.38 91.87
N LEU A 6 26.57 13.67 92.22
CA LEU A 6 26.86 14.86 91.39
C LEU A 6 25.87 15.17 90.23
N ALA A 7 25.24 16.35 90.36
CA ALA A 7 24.98 17.39 89.34
C ALA A 7 23.89 17.26 88.26
N GLY A 8 23.27 18.41 87.97
CA GLY A 8 22.68 18.77 86.67
C GLY A 8 21.15 18.88 86.67
N LEU A 9 20.57 19.96 87.18
CA LEU A 9 20.35 21.23 86.47
C LEU A 9 19.45 21.08 85.23
N ALA A 10 18.27 21.69 85.37
CA ALA A 10 17.23 21.92 84.38
C ALA A 10 17.71 21.99 82.92
N ALA A 11 17.19 21.09 82.08
CA ALA A 11 17.37 21.17 80.64
C ALA A 11 16.07 20.78 79.90
N LEU A 12 15.49 21.80 79.26
CA LEU A 12 14.79 21.77 77.98
C LEU A 12 13.51 20.92 77.82
N LEU A 13 12.38 21.56 78.08
CA LEU A 13 11.21 21.48 77.21
C LEU A 13 11.54 22.18 75.88
N VAL A 14 11.82 21.43 74.81
CA VAL A 14 11.78 21.96 73.43
C VAL A 14 10.85 21.06 72.63
N LEU A 15 9.59 21.48 72.53
CA LEU A 15 8.69 21.04 71.48
C LEU A 15 9.22 21.59 70.15
N PRO A 16 9.39 20.78 69.10
CA PRO A 16 9.57 21.32 67.77
C PRO A 16 8.22 21.89 67.33
N ALA A 17 8.08 23.22 67.38
CA ALA A 17 7.04 23.91 66.66
C ALA A 17 7.32 23.71 65.16
N TYR A 18 6.64 22.73 64.57
CA TYR A 18 6.57 22.57 63.12
C TYR A 18 5.83 23.80 62.57
N ALA A 19 6.58 24.83 62.22
CA ALA A 19 6.06 25.92 61.41
C ALA A 19 5.74 25.34 60.03
N ALA A 20 4.46 25.02 59.80
CA ALA A 20 3.95 24.80 58.46
C ALA A 20 4.16 26.09 57.68
N THR A 21 5.19 26.16 56.85
CA THR A 21 5.31 27.20 55.84
C THR A 21 4.11 27.03 54.90
N PRO A 22 3.22 28.02 54.77
CA PRO A 22 2.18 27.95 53.75
C PRO A 22 2.88 27.85 52.39
N ALA A 23 2.63 26.78 51.66
CA ALA A 23 3.07 26.67 50.28
C ALA A 23 2.50 27.87 49.52
N PRO A 24 3.31 28.63 48.76
CA PRO A 24 2.79 29.70 47.93
C PRO A 24 1.85 29.07 46.91
N SER A 25 0.55 29.24 47.12
CA SER A 25 -0.46 28.97 46.11
C SER A 25 -0.37 30.09 45.09
N ALA A 26 0.62 30.02 44.21
CA ALA A 26 0.76 30.94 43.10
C ALA A 26 -0.21 30.54 41.98
N HIS A 27 -1.52 30.66 42.24
CA HIS A 27 -2.46 30.87 41.15
C HIS A 27 -2.35 32.35 40.78
N GLN A 28 -1.48 32.66 39.82
CA GLN A 28 -1.59 33.92 39.11
C GLN A 28 -3.03 33.98 38.56
N PRO A 29 -3.80 35.05 38.85
CA PRO A 29 -5.14 35.18 38.30
C PRO A 29 -5.04 35.14 36.77
N LEU A 30 -5.84 34.28 36.16
CA LEU A 30 -5.88 34.15 34.71
C LEU A 30 -6.37 35.48 34.11
N ASP A 31 -5.49 36.19 33.42
CA ASP A 31 -5.78 37.51 32.84
C ASP A 31 -6.35 37.40 31.42
N MET A 32 -7.13 38.40 31.00
CA MET A 32 -7.77 38.44 29.69
C MET A 32 -6.74 38.37 28.55
N GLU A 33 -5.59 39.04 28.70
CA GLU A 33 -4.51 38.96 27.70
C GLU A 33 -4.01 37.52 27.52
N THR A 34 -3.94 36.75 28.61
CA THR A 34 -3.52 35.33 28.57
C THR A 34 -4.60 34.45 27.93
N ILE A 35 -5.88 34.74 28.19
CA ILE A 35 -7.00 34.03 27.57
C ILE A 35 -7.06 34.29 26.05
N MET A 36 -6.76 35.51 25.63
CA MET A 36 -6.78 35.92 24.21
C MET A 36 -5.46 35.63 23.47
N ALA A 37 -4.39 35.30 24.19
CA ALA A 37 -3.12 34.89 23.61
C ALA A 37 -3.22 33.52 22.90
N ASN A 38 -2.15 33.14 22.19
CA ASN A 38 -2.05 31.82 21.60
C ASN A 38 -2.17 30.74 22.71
N PRO A 39 -3.07 29.75 22.57
CA PRO A 39 -3.33 28.71 23.57
C PRO A 39 -2.14 27.78 23.87
N ASP A 40 -0.96 27.99 23.30
CA ASP A 40 0.27 27.26 23.64
C ASP A 40 0.55 27.19 25.16
N TRP A 41 0.06 28.16 25.95
CA TRP A 41 0.14 28.15 27.42
C TRP A 41 -0.63 27.00 28.10
N ILE A 42 -1.60 26.41 27.43
CA ILE A 42 -2.38 25.24 27.90
C ILE A 42 -1.61 23.94 27.64
N GLY A 43 -0.66 23.98 26.70
CA GLY A 43 0.06 22.82 26.17
C GLY A 43 -0.42 22.41 24.78
N HIS A 44 0.43 21.71 24.06
CA HIS A 44 0.12 21.28 22.70
C HIS A 44 -0.92 20.16 22.66
N PRO A 45 -1.92 20.24 21.76
CA PRO A 45 -2.91 19.19 21.63
C PRO A 45 -2.28 17.91 21.10
N VAL A 46 -2.75 16.78 21.62
CA VAL A 46 -2.49 15.46 21.07
C VAL A 46 -3.41 15.25 19.86
N GLU A 47 -2.83 14.94 18.72
CA GLU A 47 -3.57 14.81 17.46
C GLU A 47 -3.43 13.43 16.83
N SER A 48 -4.48 13.06 16.09
CA SER A 48 -4.55 11.84 15.27
C SER A 48 -4.07 10.57 15.99
N PRO A 49 -4.61 10.23 17.17
CA PRO A 49 -4.21 9.01 17.86
C PRO A 49 -4.70 7.79 17.06
N TYR A 50 -3.84 6.79 16.88
CA TYR A 50 -4.20 5.53 16.25
C TYR A 50 -3.49 4.34 16.89
N TRP A 51 -4.12 3.18 16.79
CA TRP A 51 -3.56 1.93 17.27
C TRP A 51 -2.59 1.32 16.27
N SER A 52 -1.50 0.74 16.77
CA SER A 52 -0.66 -0.16 15.99
C SER A 52 -1.47 -1.36 15.52
N VAL A 53 -1.10 -1.94 14.37
CA VAL A 53 -1.79 -3.10 13.78
C VAL A 53 -1.86 -4.29 14.75
N ASN A 54 -0.84 -4.45 15.60
CA ASN A 54 -0.76 -5.51 16.60
C ASN A 54 -1.44 -5.17 17.94
N GLY A 55 -2.04 -3.98 18.09
CA GLY A 55 -2.71 -3.53 19.32
C GLY A 55 -1.79 -3.31 20.52
N ARG A 56 -0.46 -3.34 20.34
CA ARG A 56 0.53 -3.23 21.42
C ARG A 56 0.92 -1.79 21.75
N SER A 57 0.66 -0.85 20.85
CA SER A 57 1.11 0.52 21.00
C SER A 57 0.09 1.48 20.41
N ILE A 58 0.03 2.68 20.98
CA ILE A 58 -0.74 3.79 20.41
C ILE A 58 0.26 4.81 19.90
N TYR A 59 0.03 5.27 18.69
CA TYR A 59 0.78 6.34 18.06
C TYR A 59 -0.04 7.62 18.08
N TYR A 60 0.63 8.75 18.27
CA TYR A 60 -0.03 10.06 18.26
C TYR A 60 0.95 11.16 17.89
N HIS A 61 0.42 12.26 17.38
CA HIS A 61 1.21 13.43 16.99
C HIS A 61 1.13 14.51 18.06
N VAL A 62 2.26 15.14 18.36
CA VAL A 62 2.33 16.33 19.23
C VAL A 62 3.11 17.41 18.51
N GLN A 63 2.56 18.63 18.51
CA GLN A 63 3.26 19.80 17.98
C GLN A 63 4.46 20.15 18.87
N ARG A 64 5.57 20.53 18.24
CA ARG A 64 6.77 20.97 18.95
C ARG A 64 6.66 22.43 19.41
N ASP A 65 7.16 22.72 20.60
CA ASP A 65 7.24 24.09 21.13
C ASP A 65 7.88 25.06 20.13
N GLY A 66 7.15 26.13 19.80
CA GLY A 66 7.61 27.18 18.89
C GLY A 66 7.77 26.75 17.43
N SER A 67 7.25 25.58 17.03
CA SER A 67 7.35 25.08 15.66
C SER A 67 6.01 24.50 15.17
N PRO A 68 5.66 24.64 13.88
CA PRO A 68 4.51 23.95 13.31
C PRO A 68 4.76 22.44 13.09
N VAL A 69 5.98 21.96 13.33
CA VAL A 69 6.35 20.56 13.11
C VAL A 69 5.72 19.67 14.18
N ARG A 70 5.09 18.57 13.73
CA ARG A 70 4.51 17.54 14.60
C ARG A 70 5.44 16.35 14.69
N ASP A 71 5.86 16.04 15.91
CA ASP A 71 6.65 14.86 16.21
C ASP A 71 5.71 13.67 16.50
N LEU A 72 6.10 12.47 16.06
CA LEU A 72 5.35 11.24 16.32
C LEU A 72 5.83 10.62 17.64
N TYR A 73 4.88 10.32 18.51
CA TYR A 73 5.11 9.65 19.78
C TYR A 73 4.48 8.26 19.77
N ARG A 74 5.05 7.35 20.55
CA ARG A 74 4.51 6.02 20.81
C ARG A 74 4.32 5.85 22.30
N VAL A 75 3.15 5.39 22.69
CA VAL A 75 2.85 4.99 24.06
C VAL A 75 2.53 3.51 24.13
N ASP A 76 3.09 2.84 25.13
CA ASP A 76 2.66 1.51 25.54
C ASP A 76 1.43 1.65 26.47
N PRO A 77 0.24 1.19 26.06
CA PRO A 77 -0.98 1.34 26.84
C PRO A 77 -0.96 0.55 28.15
N VAL A 78 -0.10 -0.45 28.29
CA VAL A 78 0.02 -1.28 29.50
C VAL A 78 0.86 -0.58 30.56
N THR A 79 1.99 0.01 30.15
CA THR A 79 2.94 0.66 31.07
C THR A 79 2.71 2.17 31.21
N GLY A 80 1.98 2.79 30.27
CA GLY A 80 1.78 4.23 30.20
C GLY A 80 3.04 5.01 29.77
N LYS A 81 4.14 4.32 29.43
CA LYS A 81 5.38 4.97 29.01
C LYS A 81 5.23 5.51 27.60
N SER A 82 5.47 6.81 27.44
CA SER A 82 5.52 7.49 26.15
C SER A 82 6.95 7.84 25.77
N GLU A 83 7.28 7.66 24.50
CA GLU A 83 8.56 8.03 23.90
C GLU A 83 8.35 8.76 22.57
N LYS A 84 9.23 9.71 22.29
CA LYS A 84 9.32 10.37 20.98
C LYS A 84 10.08 9.47 20.01
N LEU A 85 9.53 9.26 18.81
CA LEU A 85 10.20 8.46 17.78
C LEU A 85 11.29 9.27 17.07
N ASP A 86 12.43 8.62 16.82
CA ASP A 86 13.44 9.14 15.90
C ASP A 86 13.01 8.96 14.43
N PRO A 87 13.65 9.66 13.47
CA PRO A 87 13.25 9.57 12.05
C PRO A 87 13.27 8.16 11.45
N ALA A 88 14.17 7.28 11.89
CA ALA A 88 14.23 5.90 11.39
C ALA A 88 13.08 5.06 11.96
N ALA A 89 12.72 5.27 13.22
CA ALA A 89 11.57 4.66 13.86
C ALA A 89 10.25 5.16 13.26
N VAL A 90 10.15 6.47 12.94
CA VAL A 90 9.00 7.03 12.21
C VAL A 90 8.84 6.36 10.85
N ALA A 91 9.94 6.12 10.12
CA ALA A 91 9.87 5.45 8.82
C ALA A 91 9.39 4.00 8.89
N GLN A 92 9.50 3.34 10.05
CA GLN A 92 8.99 1.99 10.27
C GLN A 92 7.62 1.95 10.97
N ALA A 93 7.11 3.09 11.42
CA ALA A 93 5.80 3.17 12.05
C ALA A 93 4.72 2.76 11.05
N ASP A 94 3.76 1.99 11.54
CA ASP A 94 2.57 1.64 10.77
C ASP A 94 1.64 2.85 10.71
N GLY A 95 0.85 2.97 9.65
CA GLY A 95 -0.21 3.96 9.59
C GLY A 95 -1.46 3.52 10.35
N PRO A 96 -2.49 4.39 10.43
CA PRO A 96 -3.80 4.00 10.93
C PRO A 96 -4.35 2.82 10.13
N ALA A 97 -4.65 1.73 10.84
CA ALA A 97 -5.03 0.47 10.23
C ALA A 97 -6.55 0.35 10.05
N VAL A 98 -6.95 -0.20 8.92
CA VAL A 98 -8.31 -0.65 8.63
C VAL A 98 -8.32 -2.17 8.72
N PHE A 99 -9.35 -2.74 9.31
CA PHE A 99 -9.47 -4.18 9.50
C PHE A 99 -10.59 -4.76 8.64
N ASP A 100 -10.43 -6.00 8.19
CA ASP A 100 -11.52 -6.73 7.57
C ASP A 100 -12.61 -7.09 8.59
N ARG A 101 -13.79 -7.44 8.10
CA ARG A 101 -14.94 -7.78 8.96
C ARG A 101 -14.67 -8.98 9.88
N ARG A 102 -13.79 -9.90 9.47
CA ARG A 102 -13.44 -11.10 10.26
C ARG A 102 -12.22 -10.89 11.15
N HIS A 103 -11.59 -9.71 11.12
CA HIS A 103 -10.38 -9.42 11.89
C HIS A 103 -9.23 -10.41 11.64
N THR A 104 -9.10 -10.85 10.39
CA THR A 104 -8.03 -11.72 9.90
C THR A 104 -6.93 -10.96 9.17
N HIS A 105 -7.27 -9.82 8.56
CA HIS A 105 -6.36 -8.98 7.81
C HIS A 105 -6.49 -7.52 8.23
N ALA A 106 -5.36 -6.83 8.24
CA ALA A 106 -5.30 -5.39 8.42
C ALA A 106 -4.61 -4.74 7.22
N ALA A 107 -5.07 -3.57 6.81
CA ALA A 107 -4.45 -2.75 5.78
C ALA A 107 -4.13 -1.37 6.33
N PHE A 108 -2.98 -0.82 5.95
CA PHE A 108 -2.58 0.53 6.31
C PHE A 108 -1.72 1.14 5.21
N ILE A 109 -1.61 2.46 5.21
CA ILE A 109 -0.73 3.20 4.30
C ILE A 109 0.55 3.53 5.02
N ARG A 110 1.69 3.35 4.35
CA ARG A 110 3.00 3.76 4.85
C ARG A 110 3.84 4.29 3.70
N HIS A 111 4.27 5.54 3.79
CA HIS A 111 5.02 6.24 2.72
C HIS A 111 4.29 6.26 1.37
N GLY A 112 2.97 6.48 1.38
CA GLY A 112 2.15 6.49 0.16
C GLY A 112 1.73 5.10 -0.33
N ASP A 113 2.47 4.04 0.03
CA ASP A 113 2.16 2.67 -0.37
C ASP A 113 1.17 1.96 0.57
N VAL A 114 0.36 1.06 0.01
CA VAL A 114 -0.58 0.20 0.75
C VAL A 114 0.11 -1.10 1.19
N PHE A 115 0.00 -1.39 2.48
CA PHE A 115 0.46 -2.63 3.09
C PHE A 115 -0.71 -3.43 3.65
N VAL A 116 -0.64 -4.75 3.53
CA VAL A 116 -1.56 -5.70 4.16
C VAL A 116 -0.80 -6.58 5.12
N VAL A 117 -1.39 -6.84 6.28
CA VAL A 117 -0.87 -7.74 7.31
C VAL A 117 -1.89 -8.83 7.57
N ASP A 118 -1.44 -10.07 7.51
CA ASP A 118 -2.17 -11.22 8.04
C ASP A 118 -1.98 -11.25 9.56
N LEU A 119 -3.08 -11.15 10.31
CA LEU A 119 -3.03 -11.01 11.76
C LEU A 119 -2.73 -12.32 12.48
N ALA A 120 -3.01 -13.46 11.86
CA ALA A 120 -2.75 -14.77 12.46
C ALA A 120 -1.25 -15.13 12.42
N SER A 121 -0.58 -14.82 11.30
CA SER A 121 0.84 -15.09 11.09
C SER A 121 1.74 -13.89 11.38
N GLY A 122 1.19 -12.69 11.45
CA GLY A 122 1.95 -11.43 11.53
C GLY A 122 2.68 -11.09 10.22
N ARG A 123 2.42 -11.82 9.13
CA ARG A 123 3.13 -11.63 7.86
C ARG A 123 2.63 -10.37 7.16
N ARG A 124 3.56 -9.47 6.86
CA ARG A 124 3.33 -8.23 6.10
C ARG A 124 3.60 -8.43 4.62
N ARG A 125 2.71 -7.91 3.77
CA ARG A 125 2.82 -7.89 2.32
C ARG A 125 2.61 -6.47 1.82
N GLN A 126 3.53 -6.00 0.96
CA GLN A 126 3.35 -4.77 0.21
C GLN A 126 2.40 -5.04 -0.96
N VAL A 127 1.33 -4.25 -1.08
CA VAL A 127 0.31 -4.38 -2.14
C VAL A 127 0.68 -3.53 -3.34
N THR A 128 0.99 -2.26 -3.10
CA THR A 128 1.37 -1.30 -4.14
C THR A 128 2.84 -0.93 -4.03
N ARG A 129 3.43 -0.63 -5.18
CA ARG A 129 4.74 0.00 -5.31
C ARG A 129 4.67 0.90 -6.53
N THR A 130 4.04 2.06 -6.34
CA THR A 130 3.83 3.00 -7.44
C THR A 130 4.41 4.37 -7.07
N PRO A 131 4.69 5.22 -8.06
CA PRO A 131 5.15 6.58 -7.77
C PRO A 131 4.01 7.51 -7.30
N GLU A 132 2.75 7.06 -7.36
CA GLU A 132 1.59 7.85 -6.94
C GLU A 132 1.16 7.44 -5.54
N ASP A 133 0.77 8.42 -4.72
CA ASP A 133 0.28 8.15 -3.37
C ASP A 133 -1.08 7.45 -3.42
N GLU A 134 -1.20 6.35 -2.66
CA GLU A 134 -2.45 5.67 -2.46
C GLU A 134 -3.13 6.07 -1.15
N SER A 135 -4.47 6.07 -1.17
CA SER A 135 -5.31 6.54 -0.09
C SER A 135 -6.54 5.66 0.11
N SER A 136 -7.21 5.84 1.25
CA SER A 136 -8.52 5.24 1.54
C SER A 136 -8.61 3.71 1.36
N PRO A 137 -7.72 2.90 1.96
CA PRO A 137 -7.82 1.45 1.90
C PRO A 137 -9.10 0.98 2.61
N GLN A 138 -9.85 0.09 1.98
CA GLN A 138 -11.03 -0.52 2.57
C GLN A 138 -11.13 -1.98 2.13
N PHE A 139 -11.60 -2.85 3.02
CA PHE A 139 -11.84 -4.24 2.64
C PHE A 139 -13.23 -4.41 2.01
N SER A 140 -13.31 -5.33 1.04
CA SER A 140 -14.58 -5.83 0.55
C SER A 140 -15.38 -6.47 1.70
N ALA A 141 -16.71 -6.42 1.61
CA ALA A 141 -17.61 -7.02 2.60
C ALA A 141 -17.35 -8.53 2.81
N ASP A 142 -16.89 -9.22 1.76
CA ASP A 142 -16.55 -10.65 1.81
C ASP A 142 -15.15 -10.92 2.38
N GLY A 143 -14.34 -9.88 2.61
CA GLY A 143 -12.97 -9.97 3.11
C GLY A 143 -11.96 -10.58 2.13
N ARG A 144 -12.32 -10.77 0.86
CA ARG A 144 -11.47 -11.39 -0.18
C ARG A 144 -10.59 -10.40 -0.94
N ALA A 145 -11.03 -9.15 -1.01
CA ALA A 145 -10.36 -8.10 -1.77
C ALA A 145 -10.17 -6.85 -0.92
N LEU A 146 -9.11 -6.10 -1.21
CA LEU A 146 -8.84 -4.78 -0.68
C LEU A 146 -9.06 -3.75 -1.80
N GLN A 147 -9.91 -2.76 -1.58
CA GLN A 147 -10.00 -1.60 -2.45
C GLN A 147 -9.14 -0.46 -1.92
N TYR A 148 -8.54 0.30 -2.81
CA TYR A 148 -7.77 1.50 -2.48
C TYR A 148 -7.92 2.52 -3.61
N ARG A 149 -7.65 3.77 -3.29
CA ARG A 149 -7.71 4.88 -4.25
C ARG A 149 -6.29 5.30 -4.60
N GLN A 150 -6.00 5.39 -5.89
CA GLN A 150 -4.76 5.96 -6.41
C GLN A 150 -5.15 7.19 -7.23
N GLY A 151 -4.74 8.38 -6.78
CA GLY A 151 -5.21 9.64 -7.36
C GLY A 151 -6.74 9.76 -7.35
N ASN A 152 -7.38 9.73 -8.52
CA ASN A 152 -8.84 9.77 -8.66
C ASN A 152 -9.49 8.41 -8.94
N ASP A 153 -8.68 7.40 -9.24
CA ASP A 153 -9.17 6.09 -9.67
C ASP A 153 -9.19 5.10 -8.51
N TRP A 154 -10.16 4.17 -8.59
CA TRP A 154 -10.30 3.09 -7.61
C TRP A 154 -9.70 1.81 -8.16
N PHE A 155 -8.94 1.13 -7.32
CA PHE A 155 -8.33 -0.15 -7.61
C PHE A 155 -8.80 -1.19 -6.61
N THR A 156 -8.84 -2.43 -7.07
CA THR A 156 -9.14 -3.62 -6.26
C THR A 156 -7.95 -4.54 -6.29
N TYR A 157 -7.62 -5.11 -5.15
CA TYR A 157 -6.55 -6.07 -4.95
C TYR A 157 -7.13 -7.34 -4.38
N ASP A 158 -6.98 -8.45 -5.09
CA ASP A 158 -7.41 -9.75 -4.60
C ASP A 158 -6.34 -10.34 -3.68
N LEU A 159 -6.72 -10.65 -2.43
CA LEU A 159 -5.77 -11.08 -1.39
C LEU A 159 -5.18 -12.47 -1.67
N ALA A 160 -5.94 -13.34 -2.36
CA ALA A 160 -5.55 -14.71 -2.63
C ALA A 160 -4.54 -14.82 -3.79
N SER A 161 -4.85 -14.19 -4.92
CA SER A 161 -4.01 -14.15 -6.12
C SER A 161 -2.92 -13.09 -6.04
N GLY A 162 -3.14 -12.04 -5.25
CA GLY A 162 -2.24 -10.89 -5.17
C GLY A 162 -2.21 -10.03 -6.42
N VAL A 163 -3.29 -10.05 -7.20
CA VAL A 163 -3.42 -9.27 -8.43
C VAL A 163 -4.22 -8.00 -8.13
N SER A 164 -3.69 -6.86 -8.59
CA SER A 164 -4.37 -5.57 -8.57
C SER A 164 -5.00 -5.26 -9.93
N ALA A 165 -6.24 -4.79 -9.94
CA ALA A 165 -6.97 -4.38 -11.14
C ALA A 165 -7.81 -3.11 -10.86
N PRO A 166 -8.02 -2.23 -11.86
CA PRO A 166 -8.91 -1.09 -11.71
C PRO A 166 -10.34 -1.56 -11.38
N ALA A 167 -10.95 -0.97 -10.35
CA ALA A 167 -12.28 -1.32 -9.88
C ALA A 167 -13.36 -0.93 -10.91
N ALA A 168 -13.19 0.23 -11.53
CA ALA A 168 -14.05 0.74 -12.59
C ALA A 168 -13.22 1.53 -13.59
N VAL A 169 -13.33 1.17 -14.87
CA VAL A 169 -12.79 1.98 -15.97
C VAL A 169 -13.95 2.83 -16.49
N LEU A 170 -14.04 4.07 -16.02
CA LEU A 170 -15.06 5.01 -16.49
C LEU A 170 -14.70 5.46 -17.92
N LYS A 171 -15.46 4.96 -18.90
CA LYS A 171 -15.33 5.39 -20.30
C LYS A 171 -16.28 6.55 -20.54
N PHE A 172 -15.77 7.77 -20.48
CA PHE A 172 -16.52 9.00 -20.79
C PHE A 172 -16.56 9.34 -22.29
N ALA A 173 -16.16 8.41 -23.16
CA ALA A 173 -16.31 8.60 -24.60
C ALA A 173 -17.78 8.44 -24.99
N ASP A 174 -18.27 9.32 -25.89
CA ASP A 174 -19.51 9.06 -26.64
C ASP A 174 -19.46 7.63 -27.19
N ASP A 175 -20.59 6.90 -27.11
CA ASP A 175 -20.66 5.54 -27.61
C ASP A 175 -20.14 5.51 -29.05
N PRO A 176 -19.02 4.83 -29.34
CA PRO A 176 -18.44 4.81 -30.68
C PRO A 176 -19.38 4.19 -31.72
N GLN A 177 -20.47 3.56 -31.28
CA GLN A 177 -21.52 3.01 -32.13
C GLN A 177 -22.58 4.05 -32.53
N VAL A 178 -22.61 5.23 -31.93
CA VAL A 178 -23.49 6.32 -32.34
C VAL A 178 -22.85 7.02 -33.53
N GLU A 179 -23.29 6.63 -34.74
CA GLU A 179 -22.89 7.33 -35.96
C GLU A 179 -23.31 8.81 -35.86
N LYS A 180 -22.35 9.72 -36.08
CA LYS A 180 -22.63 11.16 -36.16
C LYS A 180 -23.58 11.43 -37.33
N PRO A 181 -24.55 12.35 -37.19
CA PRO A 181 -25.44 12.72 -38.29
C PRO A 181 -24.61 13.28 -39.45
N ASP A 182 -24.77 12.67 -40.63
CA ASP A 182 -24.03 12.98 -41.85
C ASP A 182 -25.03 13.11 -43.01
N THR A 183 -25.34 14.35 -43.37
CA THR A 183 -26.37 14.68 -44.36
C THR A 183 -26.07 14.08 -45.73
N LEU A 184 -24.81 14.06 -46.15
CA LEU A 184 -24.40 13.47 -47.42
C LEU A 184 -24.69 11.97 -47.44
N ARG A 185 -24.33 11.27 -46.36
CA ARG A 185 -24.57 9.83 -46.22
C ARG A 185 -26.06 9.51 -46.25
N ASP A 186 -26.90 10.35 -45.66
CA ASP A 186 -28.35 10.21 -45.71
C ASP A 186 -28.90 10.38 -47.14
N HIS A 187 -28.44 11.39 -47.87
CA HIS A 187 -28.81 11.58 -49.28
C HIS A 187 -28.35 10.43 -50.18
N GLN A 188 -27.12 9.93 -49.98
CA GLN A 188 -26.61 8.77 -50.72
C GLN A 188 -27.44 7.52 -50.46
N ARG A 189 -27.85 7.27 -49.20
CA ARG A 189 -28.77 6.18 -48.85
C ARG A 189 -30.15 6.36 -49.47
N ALA A 190 -30.65 7.58 -49.59
CA ALA A 190 -31.95 7.83 -50.21
C ALA A 190 -31.95 7.49 -51.71
N LEU A 191 -30.86 7.80 -52.41
CA LEU A 191 -30.73 7.63 -53.86
C LEU A 191 -30.35 6.20 -54.28
N PHE A 192 -29.49 5.51 -53.52
CA PHE A 192 -28.97 4.19 -53.90
C PHE A 192 -29.64 3.05 -53.12
N SER A 193 -30.35 2.17 -53.85
CA SER A 193 -31.03 1.01 -53.27
C SER A 193 -30.08 0.01 -52.60
N THR A 194 -28.90 -0.20 -53.17
CA THR A 194 -27.88 -1.12 -52.65
C THR A 194 -27.36 -0.69 -51.28
N LEU A 195 -27.15 0.62 -51.06
CA LEU A 195 -26.71 1.16 -49.77
C LEU A 195 -27.77 1.02 -48.68
N ARG A 196 -29.06 1.12 -49.03
CA ARG A 196 -30.16 0.84 -48.08
C ARG A 196 -30.16 -0.62 -47.66
N GLN A 197 -29.98 -1.53 -48.61
CA GLN A 197 -29.97 -2.96 -48.33
C GLN A 197 -28.79 -3.34 -47.44
N LEU A 198 -27.57 -2.87 -47.74
CA LEU A 198 -26.40 -3.10 -46.90
C LEU A 198 -26.57 -2.57 -45.46
N LYS A 199 -27.24 -1.41 -45.29
CA LYS A 199 -27.55 -0.89 -43.95
C LYS A 199 -28.57 -1.77 -43.23
N ALA A 200 -29.63 -2.20 -43.92
CA ALA A 200 -30.64 -3.08 -43.35
C ALA A 200 -30.04 -4.42 -42.91
N ASP A 201 -29.17 -5.00 -43.72
CA ASP A 201 -28.47 -6.26 -43.41
C ASP A 201 -27.57 -6.08 -42.17
N LYS A 202 -26.75 -5.02 -42.14
CA LYS A 202 -25.89 -4.71 -40.99
C LYS A 202 -26.67 -4.43 -39.71
N ASP A 203 -27.79 -3.74 -39.81
CA ASP A 203 -28.65 -3.46 -38.66
C ASP A 203 -29.37 -4.74 -38.17
N ALA A 204 -29.71 -5.66 -39.08
CA ALA A 204 -30.24 -6.99 -38.74
C ALA A 204 -29.18 -7.85 -38.04
N GLU A 205 -27.94 -7.88 -38.53
CA GLU A 205 -26.81 -8.56 -37.88
C GLU A 205 -26.59 -8.04 -36.45
N ARG A 206 -26.49 -6.71 -36.29
CA ARG A 206 -26.36 -6.08 -34.96
C ARG A 206 -27.53 -6.42 -34.03
N ALA A 207 -28.76 -6.47 -34.56
CA ALA A 207 -29.92 -6.86 -33.76
C ALA A 207 -29.84 -8.32 -33.30
N GLN A 208 -29.35 -9.23 -34.15
CA GLN A 208 -29.11 -10.62 -33.78
C GLN A 208 -28.01 -10.73 -32.71
N GLU A 209 -26.90 -10.03 -32.87
CA GLU A 209 -25.80 -10.00 -31.89
C GLU A 209 -26.28 -9.49 -30.53
N LYS A 210 -27.03 -8.38 -30.49
CA LYS A 210 -27.62 -7.84 -29.26
C LYS A 210 -28.54 -8.84 -28.57
N ARG A 211 -29.39 -9.54 -29.33
CA ARG A 211 -30.26 -10.61 -28.81
C ARG A 211 -29.45 -11.79 -28.25
N ALA A 212 -28.39 -12.19 -28.94
CA ALA A 212 -27.50 -13.26 -28.49
C ALA A 212 -26.74 -12.89 -27.21
N GLN A 213 -26.25 -11.65 -27.12
CA GLN A 213 -25.58 -11.11 -25.92
C GLN A 213 -26.53 -11.03 -24.73
N GLY A 214 -27.75 -10.49 -24.90
CA GLY A 214 -28.77 -10.45 -23.85
C GLY A 214 -29.14 -11.85 -23.34
N ARG A 215 -29.27 -12.83 -24.24
CA ARG A 215 -29.54 -14.23 -23.86
C ARG A 215 -28.36 -14.93 -23.17
N ARG A 216 -27.12 -14.51 -23.45
CA ARG A 216 -25.92 -14.98 -22.73
C ARG A 216 -25.85 -14.38 -21.33
N GLN A 217 -26.14 -13.08 -21.18
CA GLN A 217 -26.18 -12.40 -19.89
C GLN A 217 -27.28 -12.97 -18.98
N GLY A 218 -28.47 -13.27 -19.53
CA GLY A 218 -29.55 -13.93 -18.78
C GLY A 218 -29.23 -15.37 -18.35
N ARG A 219 -28.53 -16.15 -19.19
CA ARG A 219 -28.09 -17.51 -18.82
C ARG A 219 -26.94 -17.56 -17.80
N GLY A 220 -26.19 -16.48 -17.64
CA GLY A 220 -25.18 -16.35 -16.58
C GLY A 220 -25.77 -16.09 -15.19
N ALA A 221 -27.02 -15.62 -15.11
CA ALA A 221 -27.74 -15.40 -13.85
C ALA A 221 -28.54 -16.64 -13.40
N GLU A 222 -28.76 -17.60 -14.30
CA GLU A 222 -29.43 -18.88 -14.00
C GLU A 222 -28.39 -20.01 -13.96
N GLY A 223 -27.51 -19.92 -12.96
CA GLY A 223 -26.60 -21.00 -12.60
C GLY A 223 -27.35 -22.16 -11.94
N ASP A 224 -27.68 -23.17 -12.75
CA ASP A 224 -27.64 -24.60 -12.42
C ASP A 224 -28.40 -25.09 -11.15
N PRO A 225 -29.66 -25.55 -11.26
CA PRO A 225 -30.32 -26.26 -10.15
C PRO A 225 -29.98 -27.77 -10.08
N LEU A 226 -29.03 -28.30 -10.85
CA LEU A 226 -28.75 -29.75 -10.89
C LEU A 226 -27.35 -30.13 -10.42
N ARG A 227 -26.99 -29.69 -9.20
CA ARG A 227 -25.99 -30.38 -8.36
C ARG A 227 -26.54 -30.83 -7.01
N HIS A 228 -27.72 -31.45 -7.00
CA HIS A 228 -28.19 -32.26 -5.86
C HIS A 228 -29.09 -33.41 -6.32
N ARG A 229 -28.52 -34.39 -7.01
CA ARG A 229 -29.00 -35.78 -6.93
C ARG A 229 -28.03 -36.70 -7.65
N LEU A 230 -27.25 -37.45 -6.88
CA LEU A 230 -26.86 -38.83 -7.20
C LEU A 230 -26.20 -39.41 -5.95
N GLY A 231 -27.07 -39.79 -5.01
CA GLY A 231 -26.80 -40.84 -4.04
C GLY A 231 -27.57 -42.09 -4.48
N LEU A 232 -26.91 -43.24 -4.31
CA LEU A 232 -27.37 -44.64 -4.43
C LEU A 232 -27.25 -45.37 -5.79
N HIS A 233 -26.19 -46.20 -5.87
CA HIS A 233 -26.16 -47.66 -6.08
C HIS A 233 -27.49 -48.32 -6.53
N ARG A 234 -27.56 -49.28 -7.47
CA ARG A 234 -26.81 -50.55 -7.56
C ARG A 234 -27.23 -51.27 -8.86
N GLY A 235 -26.33 -52.03 -9.46
CA GLY A 235 -26.68 -53.28 -10.18
C GLY A 235 -26.33 -53.40 -11.67
N GLN A 236 -25.33 -54.25 -11.97
CA GLN A 236 -25.23 -55.22 -13.09
C GLN A 236 -25.45 -54.67 -14.52
N GLY A 237 -24.49 -54.71 -15.45
CA GLY A 237 -23.62 -55.82 -15.83
C GLY A 237 -23.91 -56.16 -17.31
N CYS A 238 -22.96 -55.89 -18.20
CA CYS A 238 -22.74 -56.44 -19.56
C CYS A 238 -21.69 -55.54 -20.25
N ALA A 239 -20.40 -55.89 -20.21
CA ALA A 239 -19.73 -56.81 -21.13
C ALA A 239 -19.55 -56.23 -22.55
N GLN A 240 -18.29 -55.91 -22.82
CA GLN A 240 -17.57 -55.76 -24.09
C GLN A 240 -18.35 -55.69 -25.41
N LEU A 241 -17.99 -54.69 -26.23
CA LEU A 241 -17.33 -55.02 -27.51
C LEU A 241 -16.34 -53.93 -27.94
N ARG A 242 -15.06 -54.31 -27.97
CA ARG A 242 -13.97 -53.66 -28.71
C ARG A 242 -14.20 -53.85 -30.21
N ARG A 243 -14.00 -52.80 -30.99
CA ARG A 243 -13.29 -52.79 -32.28
C ARG A 243 -12.37 -51.57 -32.19
N SER A 244 -11.04 -51.58 -32.23
CA SER A 244 -10.03 -52.35 -32.97
C SER A 244 -10.18 -52.28 -34.49
N GLN A 245 -9.53 -51.27 -35.07
CA GLN A 245 -8.72 -51.24 -36.31
C GLN A 245 -8.61 -49.73 -36.65
N GLY A 246 -7.41 -49.12 -36.62
CA GLY A 246 -6.35 -49.27 -37.63
C GLY A 246 -6.76 -48.46 -38.86
N SER A 247 -5.95 -47.63 -39.51
CA SER A 247 -4.53 -47.27 -39.45
C SER A 247 -4.36 -46.21 -40.56
N ASP A 248 -3.27 -45.45 -40.48
CA ASP A 248 -2.65 -44.72 -41.60
C ASP A 248 -3.39 -43.54 -42.26
N ALA A 249 -2.90 -42.34 -41.97
CA ALA A 249 -2.37 -41.47 -43.03
C ALA A 249 -1.45 -40.41 -42.42
N ALA A 250 -0.15 -40.67 -42.49
CA ALA A 250 0.88 -39.65 -42.44
C ALA A 250 0.76 -38.76 -43.68
N VAL A 251 0.78 -37.44 -43.52
CA VAL A 251 1.41 -36.54 -44.48
C VAL A 251 2.18 -35.49 -43.70
N ALA A 252 3.50 -35.62 -43.77
CA ALA A 252 4.48 -34.63 -43.40
C ALA A 252 4.40 -33.42 -44.32
N ALA A 253 4.56 -32.22 -43.76
CA ALA A 253 5.06 -31.06 -44.49
C ALA A 253 6.15 -30.41 -43.64
N ALA A 254 7.38 -30.84 -43.87
CA ALA A 254 8.60 -30.15 -43.51
C ALA A 254 9.05 -29.32 -44.72
N ALA A 255 9.23 -28.02 -44.53
CA ALA A 255 10.07 -27.12 -45.34
C ALA A 255 10.11 -25.77 -44.60
N GLY A 256 11.23 -25.12 -44.33
CA GLY A 256 12.63 -25.41 -44.61
C GLY A 256 13.45 -24.30 -43.97
N SER A 257 14.49 -24.68 -43.23
CA SER A 257 15.55 -23.79 -42.76
C SER A 257 16.66 -23.74 -43.80
N VAL A 258 17.01 -22.53 -44.28
CA VAL A 258 18.25 -22.22 -45.04
C VAL A 258 18.72 -20.85 -44.53
N HIS A 259 19.73 -20.72 -43.67
CA HIS A 259 21.19 -20.71 -43.92
C HIS A 259 21.73 -19.62 -44.87
N ALA A 260 22.38 -18.61 -44.29
CA ALA A 260 23.59 -17.91 -44.77
C ALA A 260 24.04 -17.01 -43.58
N ARG A 261 25.07 -17.28 -42.77
CA ARG A 261 26.50 -17.61 -42.94
C ARG A 261 27.33 -16.58 -43.72
N GLU A 262 28.07 -15.79 -42.92
CA GLU A 262 29.42 -15.24 -43.08
C GLU A 262 29.83 -14.47 -44.34
N LEU A 263 30.38 -13.26 -44.15
CA LEU A 263 31.84 -13.05 -44.33
C LEU A 263 32.35 -11.70 -43.79
N ARG A 264 33.47 -11.81 -43.07
CA ARG A 264 34.35 -10.75 -42.57
C ARG A 264 35.01 -9.94 -43.70
N ALA A 265 35.36 -8.68 -43.41
CA ALA A 265 36.67 -8.16 -43.79
C ALA A 265 37.15 -7.11 -42.76
N ARG A 266 38.32 -7.39 -42.18
CA ARG A 266 39.15 -6.49 -41.36
C ARG A 266 40.12 -5.75 -42.27
N HIS A 267 40.43 -4.48 -41.99
CA HIS A 267 41.73 -3.83 -42.20
C HIS A 267 41.84 -2.71 -41.16
N ARG A 268 42.57 -2.88 -40.03
CA ARG A 268 44.02 -2.69 -39.80
C ARG A 268 44.58 -1.34 -40.27
N GLY A 269 44.94 -0.50 -39.29
CA GLY A 269 45.84 0.64 -39.42
C GLY A 269 46.10 1.29 -38.06
N ALA A 270 47.20 0.91 -37.40
CA ALA A 270 47.80 1.56 -36.23
C ALA A 270 49.25 1.98 -36.64
N PRO A 271 50.15 2.42 -35.73
CA PRO A 271 50.23 3.69 -34.97
C PRO A 271 51.62 4.37 -35.18
N ARG A 272 51.89 5.52 -34.53
CA ARG A 272 53.25 6.02 -34.11
C ARG A 272 53.08 7.31 -33.28
N HIS A 273 53.43 7.38 -31.99
CA HIS A 273 54.74 7.48 -31.31
C HIS A 273 55.44 8.85 -31.39
N GLN A 274 55.61 9.49 -30.23
CA GLN A 274 56.79 10.21 -29.67
C GLN A 274 56.29 11.06 -28.47
N GLY A 275 56.87 11.15 -27.27
CA GLY A 275 58.06 10.58 -26.64
C GLY A 275 58.04 10.97 -25.13
N ARG A 276 58.57 10.09 -24.28
CA ARG A 276 59.03 10.30 -22.87
C ARG A 276 60.54 10.68 -22.91
N PRO A 277 61.35 10.87 -21.82
CA PRO A 277 61.19 10.50 -20.38
C PRO A 277 61.83 11.46 -19.31
N ALA A 278 61.78 11.01 -18.03
CA ALA A 278 62.68 11.24 -16.85
C ALA A 278 62.64 12.63 -16.15
N GLU A 279 62.67 12.81 -14.82
CA GLU A 279 63.45 12.19 -13.71
C GLU A 279 62.66 12.14 -12.37
N SER A 280 63.24 11.43 -11.37
CA SER A 280 62.72 11.12 -10.03
C SER A 280 63.51 11.91 -8.93
N PRO A 281 63.59 11.51 -7.63
CA PRO A 281 62.83 12.06 -6.50
C PRO A 281 63.68 12.68 -5.36
N ALA A 282 63.08 13.51 -4.48
CA ALA A 282 63.57 13.88 -3.13
C ALA A 282 62.45 14.68 -2.42
N GLN A 283 62.20 14.73 -1.10
CA GLN A 283 62.88 14.21 0.08
C GLN A 283 61.90 14.27 1.27
N GLN A 284 62.22 13.45 2.28
CA GLN A 284 61.67 13.32 3.63
C GLN A 284 61.43 14.65 4.38
N GLY A 285 60.53 14.64 5.36
CA GLY A 285 60.43 15.74 6.34
C GLY A 285 59.39 15.53 7.43
N HIS A 286 59.80 14.81 8.47
CA HIS A 286 59.07 14.51 9.70
C HIS A 286 58.82 15.73 10.63
N CYS A 287 57.91 15.50 11.59
CA CYS A 287 57.81 16.09 12.94
C CYS A 287 57.09 17.46 13.08
N ARG A 288 56.06 17.63 13.93
CA ARG A 288 55.74 17.32 15.35
C ARG A 288 55.83 18.61 16.18
N ALA A 289 54.79 18.82 17.01
CA ALA A 289 54.74 19.68 18.20
C ALA A 289 54.67 21.21 17.94
N ARG A 290 54.08 22.07 18.77
CA ARG A 290 53.65 22.00 20.17
C ARG A 290 52.86 23.30 20.50
N LYS A 291 51.93 23.20 21.46
CA LYS A 291 51.56 24.19 22.51
C LYS A 291 51.43 25.68 22.15
N GLY A 292 50.18 26.17 22.26
CA GLY A 292 49.74 27.04 23.36
C GLY A 292 50.10 28.52 23.32
N ARG A 293 49.06 29.36 23.20
CA ARG A 293 48.66 30.32 24.23
C ARG A 293 47.18 30.63 24.08
#